data_AF-A0A378KCB0-F1
#
_entry.id   AF-A0A378KCB0-F1
#
_cell.length_a   1.000
_cell.length_b   1.000
_cell.length_c   1.000
_cell.angle_alpha   90.00
_cell.angle_beta   90.00
_cell.angle_gamma   90.00
#
_symmetry.space_group_name_H-M   'P 1'
#
loop_
_entity.id
_entity.type
_entity.pdbx_description
1 polymer ?
#
loop_
_entity_poly.entity_id
_entity_poly.type
_entity_poly.pdbx_seq_one_letter_code
_entity_poly.pdbx_strand_id
1 'polypeptide(L)'
;MDIKFRDDAISKNRLVLRITFIWALVSSCSLLVVTVMSFHAFKHQKMLWLPVCSPTDFSISETDYSPGYLKEMAKKVIDLRLTYNPETIESHYKMLANLTMSNYQEQINRLLSHEIASVKKKSISSVFYTDKVSVDTKHHEALVSGFLHRTSHGLALEPSYRQYKLSFAFKNGELSPISIIEVKNEKA
;
A
#
# COMPACT_ATOMS: atom_id res chain seq x y z
N MET A 1 -76.63 21.91 -6.92
CA MET A 1 -75.26 21.40 -7.11
C MET A 1 -74.81 20.87 -5.75
N ASP A 2 -74.62 19.56 -5.65
CA ASP A 2 -74.58 18.83 -4.38
C ASP A 2 -73.24 19.03 -3.65
N ILE A 3 -73.30 19.74 -2.53
CA ILE A 3 -72.13 20.23 -1.79
C ILE A 3 -71.38 19.06 -1.14
N LYS A 4 -72.12 18.01 -0.73
CA LYS A 4 -71.56 16.79 -0.14
C LYS A 4 -70.67 16.01 -1.10
N PHE A 5 -71.05 15.94 -2.38
CA PHE A 5 -70.26 15.20 -3.39
C PHE A 5 -68.92 15.91 -3.68
N ARG A 6 -68.94 17.25 -3.73
CA ARG A 6 -67.74 18.07 -3.90
C ARG A 6 -66.78 17.95 -2.71
N ASP A 7 -67.30 17.98 -1.49
CA ASP A 7 -66.50 17.92 -0.27
C ASP A 7 -65.87 16.52 -0.06
N ASP A 8 -66.61 15.45 -0.41
CA ASP A 8 -66.08 14.07 -0.39
C ASP A 8 -64.96 13.89 -1.43
N ALA A 9 -65.14 14.41 -2.65
CA ALA A 9 -64.11 14.37 -3.69
C ALA A 9 -62.82 15.13 -3.30
N ILE A 10 -62.94 16.30 -2.67
CA ILE A 10 -61.79 17.10 -2.20
C ILE A 10 -61.05 16.38 -1.06
N SER A 11 -61.78 15.74 -0.14
CA SER A 11 -61.18 15.02 0.99
C SER A 11 -60.39 13.79 0.53
N LYS A 12 -60.94 13.01 -0.41
CA LYS A 12 -60.27 11.86 -1.04
C LYS A 12 -59.01 12.28 -1.78
N ASN A 13 -59.06 13.37 -2.54
CA ASN A 13 -57.88 13.85 -3.28
C ASN A 13 -56.76 14.33 -2.35
N ARG A 14 -57.10 14.95 -1.21
CA ARG A 14 -56.13 15.35 -0.18
C ARG A 14 -55.51 14.14 0.53
N LEU A 15 -56.28 13.07 0.76
CA LEU A 15 -55.77 11.82 1.33
C LEU A 15 -54.83 11.11 0.36
N VAL A 16 -55.20 10.99 -0.92
CA VAL A 16 -54.34 10.40 -1.96
C VAL A 16 -53.04 11.18 -2.08
N LEU A 17 -53.09 12.53 -2.11
CA LEU A 17 -51.89 13.37 -2.10
C LEU A 17 -51.00 13.13 -0.87
N ARG A 18 -51.57 13.04 0.33
CA ARG A 18 -50.77 12.76 1.55
C ARG A 18 -50.09 11.40 1.47
N ILE A 19 -50.80 10.38 0.99
CA ILE A 19 -50.24 9.03 0.84
C ILE A 19 -49.12 9.02 -0.21
N THR A 20 -49.29 9.68 -1.35
CA THR A 20 -48.24 9.74 -2.38
C THR A 20 -47.02 10.54 -1.91
N PHE A 21 -47.20 11.61 -1.14
CA PHE A 21 -46.09 12.36 -0.53
C PHE A 21 -45.32 11.52 0.48
N ILE A 22 -46.01 10.77 1.35
CA ILE A 22 -45.38 9.87 2.31
C ILE A 22 -44.61 8.77 1.56
N TRP A 23 -45.19 8.21 0.51
CA TRP A 23 -44.55 7.16 -0.30
C TRP A 23 -43.30 7.69 -1.02
N ALA A 24 -43.35 8.91 -1.56
CA ALA A 24 -42.21 9.57 -2.17
C ALA A 24 -41.08 9.81 -1.14
N LEU A 25 -41.41 10.30 0.06
CA LEU A 25 -40.44 10.51 1.14
C LEU A 25 -39.75 9.22 1.58
N VAL A 26 -40.51 8.13 1.74
CA VAL A 26 -39.95 6.82 2.10
C VAL A 26 -39.03 6.30 1.01
N SER A 27 -39.42 6.43 -0.26
CA SER A 27 -38.59 6.01 -1.40
C SER A 27 -37.28 6.80 -1.48
N SER A 28 -37.34 8.13 -1.32
CA SER A 28 -36.13 8.97 -1.27
C SER A 28 -35.20 8.62 -0.11
N CYS A 29 -35.76 8.33 1.07
CA CYS A 29 -34.96 7.90 2.22
C CYS A 29 -34.28 6.55 1.97
N SER A 30 -34.99 5.59 1.36
CA SER A 30 -34.41 4.29 0.99
C SER A 30 -33.25 4.41 0.00
N LEU A 31 -33.37 5.31 -0.98
CA LEU A 31 -32.29 5.59 -1.94
C LEU A 31 -31.03 6.11 -1.23
N LEU A 32 -31.18 7.05 -0.29
CA LEU A 32 -30.06 7.58 0.49
C LEU A 32 -29.34 6.49 1.29
N VAL A 33 -30.10 5.61 1.96
CA VAL A 33 -29.52 4.50 2.74
C VAL A 33 -28.73 3.55 1.83
N VAL A 34 -29.27 3.19 0.67
CA VAL A 34 -28.60 2.31 -0.29
C VAL A 34 -27.33 2.97 -0.84
N THR A 35 -27.35 4.27 -1.14
CA THR A 35 -26.15 5.01 -1.58
C THR A 35 -25.05 5.00 -0.51
N VAL A 36 -25.39 5.25 0.75
CA VAL A 36 -24.42 5.23 1.87
C VAL A 36 -23.84 3.83 2.07
N MET A 37 -24.68 2.79 2.07
CA MET A 37 -24.20 1.41 2.19
C MET A 37 -23.30 1.00 1.02
N SER A 38 -23.65 1.41 -0.20
CA SER A 38 -22.84 1.14 -1.39
C SER A 38 -21.48 1.81 -1.28
N PHE A 39 -21.43 3.09 -0.89
CA PHE A 39 -20.18 3.82 -0.69
C PHE A 39 -19.30 3.19 0.39
N HIS A 40 -19.90 2.75 1.49
CA HIS A 40 -19.20 2.01 2.54
C HIS A 40 -18.66 0.67 2.04
N ALA A 41 -19.48 -0.09 1.30
CA ALA A 41 -19.05 -1.36 0.72
C ALA A 41 -17.88 -1.19 -0.24
N PHE A 42 -17.93 -0.20 -1.13
CA PHE A 42 -16.83 0.11 -2.06
C PHE A 42 -15.52 0.45 -1.34
N LYS A 43 -15.57 1.31 -0.31
CA LYS A 43 -14.38 1.72 0.44
C LYS A 43 -13.72 0.56 1.22
N HIS A 44 -14.51 -0.43 1.62
CA HIS A 44 -14.06 -1.58 2.41
C HIS A 44 -13.91 -2.87 1.58
N GLN A 45 -13.97 -2.79 0.25
CA GLN A 45 -13.68 -3.94 -0.59
C GLN A 45 -12.24 -4.41 -0.35
N LYS A 46 -12.11 -5.60 0.22
CA LYS A 46 -10.84 -6.30 0.38
C LYS A 46 -10.61 -7.14 -0.87
N MET A 47 -9.60 -6.81 -1.67
CA MET A 47 -9.15 -7.72 -2.71
C MET A 47 -8.20 -8.73 -2.10
N LEU A 48 -8.62 -10.00 -2.06
CA LEU A 48 -7.76 -11.12 -1.74
C LEU A 48 -7.01 -11.50 -3.03
N TRP A 49 -5.71 -11.24 -3.07
CA TRP A 49 -4.85 -11.71 -4.15
C TRP A 49 -4.13 -12.95 -3.66
N LEU A 50 -4.31 -14.10 -4.32
CA LEU A 50 -3.55 -15.31 -4.01
C LEU A 50 -2.50 -15.48 -5.10
N PRO A 51 -1.28 -14.92 -4.95
CA PRO A 51 -0.19 -15.32 -5.82
C PRO A 51 0.06 -16.82 -5.61
N VAL A 52 0.11 -17.55 -6.72
CA VAL A 52 0.48 -18.97 -6.75
C VAL A 52 1.85 -19.09 -6.08
N CYS A 53 1.94 -19.87 -4.99
CA CYS A 53 3.17 -20.16 -4.21
C CYS A 53 3.56 -19.23 -3.05
N SER A 54 2.64 -18.54 -2.38
CA SER A 54 2.95 -17.94 -1.07
C SER A 54 2.14 -18.59 0.06
N PRO A 55 2.77 -18.98 1.18
CA PRO A 55 2.07 -19.57 2.33
C PRO A 55 1.27 -18.57 3.16
N THR A 56 1.28 -17.28 2.80
CA THR A 56 0.64 -16.19 3.55
C THR A 56 -0.43 -15.50 2.73
N ASP A 57 -1.61 -15.29 3.34
CA ASP A 57 -2.72 -14.57 2.71
C ASP A 57 -2.34 -13.12 2.36
N PHE A 58 -2.60 -12.70 1.12
CA PHE A 58 -2.52 -11.29 0.70
C PHE A 58 -3.91 -10.70 0.62
N SER A 59 -4.15 -9.67 1.40
CA SER A 59 -5.31 -8.81 1.22
C SER A 59 -4.85 -7.37 1.21
N ILE A 60 -5.33 -6.59 0.24
CA ILE A 60 -5.18 -5.15 0.24
C ILE A 60 -6.55 -4.52 0.01
N SER A 61 -6.80 -3.43 0.72
CA SER A 61 -7.98 -2.58 0.58
C SER A 61 -7.53 -1.13 0.67
N GLU A 62 -8.41 -0.17 0.42
CA GLU A 62 -8.07 1.25 0.56
C GLU A 62 -7.69 1.63 2.00
N THR A 63 -8.13 0.85 2.99
CA THR A 63 -8.04 1.19 4.42
C THR A 63 -7.17 0.27 5.24
N ASP A 64 -6.86 -0.93 4.73
CA ASP A 64 -6.12 -1.95 5.47
C ASP A 64 -5.39 -2.92 4.52
N TYR A 65 -4.35 -3.58 5.02
CA TYR A 65 -3.55 -4.56 4.29
C TYR A 65 -3.12 -5.73 5.19
N SER A 66 -2.89 -6.90 4.60
CA SER A 66 -2.47 -8.07 5.36
C SER A 66 -0.99 -8.01 5.76
N PRO A 67 -0.59 -8.67 6.86
CA PRO A 67 0.82 -8.83 7.22
C PRO A 67 1.66 -9.47 6.10
N GLY A 68 1.07 -10.38 5.31
CA GLY A 68 1.72 -10.98 4.16
C GLY A 68 2.10 -9.95 3.08
N TYR A 69 1.21 -8.99 2.82
CA TYR A 69 1.48 -7.90 1.89
C TYR A 69 2.67 -7.03 2.33
N LEU A 70 2.69 -6.60 3.60
CA LEU A 70 3.81 -5.84 4.14
C LEU A 70 5.13 -6.63 4.10
N LYS A 71 5.07 -7.94 4.34
CA LYS A 71 6.24 -8.83 4.29
C LYS A 71 6.85 -8.90 2.89
N GLU A 72 6.03 -9.08 1.86
CA GLU A 72 6.54 -9.11 0.48
C GLU A 72 6.96 -7.72 -0.01
N MET A 73 6.25 -6.65 0.38
CA MET A 73 6.69 -5.30 0.08
C MET A 73 8.07 -5.02 0.69
N ALA A 74 8.29 -5.42 1.95
CA ALA A 74 9.57 -5.31 2.62
C ALA A 74 10.69 -6.08 1.90
N LYS A 75 10.42 -7.33 1.49
CA LYS A 75 11.36 -8.12 0.67
C LYS A 75 11.65 -7.46 -0.67
N LYS A 76 10.64 -6.90 -1.34
CA LYS A 76 10.84 -6.24 -2.63
C LYS A 76 11.69 -4.98 -2.48
N VAL A 77 11.40 -4.14 -1.49
CA VAL A 77 12.13 -2.90 -1.23
C VAL A 77 13.59 -3.18 -0.85
N ILE A 78 13.84 -4.16 0.01
CA ILE A 78 15.22 -4.49 0.41
C ILE A 78 16.02 -5.06 -0.77
N ASP A 79 15.39 -5.88 -1.63
CA ASP A 79 16.02 -6.45 -2.81
C ASP A 79 16.38 -5.35 -3.83
N LEU A 80 15.44 -4.44 -4.13
CA LEU A 80 15.72 -3.28 -4.98
C LEU A 80 16.83 -2.38 -4.43
N ARG A 81 16.96 -2.28 -3.10
CA ARG A 81 17.97 -1.43 -2.45
C ARG A 81 19.36 -2.07 -2.40
N LEU A 82 19.43 -3.38 -2.11
CA LEU A 82 20.67 -4.07 -1.74
C LEU A 82 21.14 -5.14 -2.73
N THR A 83 20.29 -5.59 -3.65
CA THR A 83 20.65 -6.52 -4.71
C THR A 83 20.81 -5.77 -6.02
N TYR A 84 22.05 -5.56 -6.47
CA TYR A 84 22.33 -4.86 -7.73
C TYR A 84 23.73 -5.17 -8.23
N ASN A 85 23.95 -4.92 -9.52
CA ASN A 85 25.27 -4.84 -10.13
C ASN A 85 25.37 -3.53 -10.95
N PRO A 86 26.53 -3.21 -11.57
CA PRO A 86 26.68 -1.97 -12.34
C PRO A 86 25.71 -1.81 -13.52
N GLU A 87 25.17 -2.92 -14.03
CA GLU A 87 24.24 -2.94 -15.17
C GLU A 87 22.78 -2.80 -14.72
N THR A 88 22.40 -3.36 -13.56
CA THR A 88 21.02 -3.41 -13.08
C THR A 88 20.66 -2.31 -12.08
N ILE A 89 21.64 -1.64 -11.48
CA ILE A 89 21.39 -0.65 -10.42
C ILE A 89 20.44 0.47 -10.84
N GLU A 90 20.52 0.95 -12.08
CA GLU A 90 19.65 2.04 -12.57
C GLU A 90 18.19 1.61 -12.62
N SER A 91 17.89 0.41 -13.12
CA SER A 91 16.51 -0.07 -13.19
C SER A 91 15.95 -0.36 -11.81
N HIS A 92 16.77 -0.91 -10.91
CA HIS A 92 16.39 -1.19 -9.52
C HIS A 92 16.08 0.10 -8.76
N TYR A 93 16.94 1.12 -8.87
CA TYR A 93 16.77 2.39 -8.16
C TYR A 93 15.64 3.22 -8.75
N LYS A 94 15.41 3.15 -10.06
CA LYS A 94 14.22 3.74 -10.69
C LYS A 94 12.94 3.10 -10.17
N MET A 95 12.90 1.77 -10.06
CA MET A 95 11.74 1.06 -9.49
C MET A 95 11.53 1.42 -8.02
N LEU A 96 12.61 1.52 -7.23
CA LEU A 96 12.54 1.95 -5.83
C LEU A 96 12.00 3.37 -5.70
N ALA A 97 12.47 4.31 -6.52
CA ALA A 97 11.98 5.69 -6.54
C ALA A 97 10.49 5.76 -6.92
N ASN A 98 10.04 4.95 -7.87
CA ASN A 98 8.63 4.89 -8.26
C ASN A 98 7.70 4.37 -7.14
N LEU A 99 8.21 3.56 -6.20
CA LEU A 99 7.43 3.12 -5.03
C LEU A 99 7.30 4.22 -3.97
N THR A 100 8.15 5.24 -4.00
CA THR A 100 8.14 6.35 -3.05
C THR A 100 7.10 7.40 -3.45
N MET A 101 6.59 8.13 -2.46
CA MET A 101 5.62 9.19 -2.69
C MET A 101 6.16 10.26 -3.64
N SER A 102 5.32 10.73 -4.55
CA SER A 102 5.67 11.67 -5.63
C SER A 102 6.39 12.93 -5.16
N ASN A 103 6.05 13.44 -3.98
CA ASN A 103 6.67 14.63 -3.39
C ASN A 103 8.14 14.44 -2.98
N TYR A 104 8.61 13.20 -2.78
CA TYR A 104 10.00 12.89 -2.41
C TYR A 104 10.83 12.33 -3.57
N GLN A 105 10.21 12.02 -4.71
CA GLN A 105 10.88 11.35 -5.83
C GLN A 105 12.08 12.12 -6.37
N GLU A 106 11.99 13.45 -6.54
CA GLU A 106 13.12 14.24 -7.04
C GLU A 106 14.33 14.18 -6.12
N GLN A 107 14.12 14.33 -4.81
CA GLN A 107 15.19 14.30 -3.82
C GLN A 107 15.85 12.92 -3.77
N ILE A 108 15.05 11.85 -3.80
CA ILE A 108 15.52 10.47 -3.80
C ILE A 108 16.31 10.17 -5.09
N ASN A 109 15.80 10.57 -6.26
CA ASN A 109 16.48 10.35 -7.53
C ASN A 109 17.88 11.02 -7.58
N ARG A 110 18.02 12.23 -7.02
CA ARG A 110 19.32 12.89 -6.92
C ARG A 110 20.29 12.11 -6.03
N LEU A 111 19.84 11.68 -4.85
CA LEU A 111 20.65 10.87 -3.93
C LEU A 111 21.11 9.56 -4.58
N LEU A 112 20.17 8.84 -5.19
CA LEU A 112 20.42 7.55 -5.84
C LEU A 112 21.35 7.67 -7.06
N SER A 113 21.29 8.79 -7.79
CA SER A 113 22.17 9.05 -8.95
C SER A 113 23.65 9.15 -8.56
N HIS A 114 23.96 9.74 -7.40
CA HIS A 114 25.34 9.76 -6.87
C HIS A 114 25.83 8.35 -6.49
N GLU A 115 24.96 7.53 -5.91
CA GLU A 115 25.29 6.13 -5.58
C GLU A 115 25.53 5.30 -6.86
N ILE A 116 24.68 5.46 -7.88
CA ILE A 116 24.82 4.79 -9.19
C ILE A 116 26.19 5.07 -9.80
N ALA A 117 26.62 6.34 -9.82
CA ALA A 117 27.92 6.72 -10.35
C ALA A 117 29.09 6.05 -9.59
N SER A 118 28.99 5.97 -8.26
CA SER A 118 29.98 5.31 -7.41
C SER A 118 30.05 3.79 -7.67
N VAL A 119 28.89 3.14 -7.80
CA VAL A 119 28.79 1.70 -8.08
C VAL A 119 29.36 1.35 -9.44
N LYS A 120 29.06 2.15 -10.48
CA LYS A 120 29.61 1.97 -11.82
C LYS A 120 31.12 2.19 -11.86
N LYS A 121 31.61 3.24 -11.19
CA LYS A 121 33.05 3.56 -11.14
C LYS A 121 33.87 2.45 -10.46
N LYS A 122 33.32 1.83 -9.41
CA LYS A 122 34.02 0.83 -8.59
C LYS A 122 33.69 -0.62 -8.96
N SER A 123 32.88 -0.82 -10.01
CA SER A 123 32.35 -2.13 -10.41
C SER A 123 31.83 -2.93 -9.22
N ILE A 124 30.97 -2.30 -8.40
CA ILE A 124 30.42 -2.91 -7.19
C ILE A 124 29.23 -3.79 -7.58
N SER A 125 29.22 -5.03 -7.10
CA SER A 125 28.02 -5.87 -7.10
C SER A 125 27.65 -6.21 -5.66
N SER A 126 26.35 -6.29 -5.39
CA SER A 126 25.78 -6.53 -4.08
C SER A 126 24.61 -7.49 -4.21
N VAL A 127 24.54 -8.48 -3.33
CA VAL A 127 23.41 -9.41 -3.23
C VAL A 127 23.04 -9.54 -1.76
N PHE A 128 21.75 -9.41 -1.47
CA PHE A 128 21.25 -9.56 -0.10
C PHE A 128 20.38 -10.82 0.02
N TYR A 129 20.91 -11.82 0.71
CA TYR A 129 20.19 -13.06 1.00
C TYR A 129 19.35 -12.86 2.25
N THR A 130 18.06 -12.64 2.04
CA THR A 130 17.09 -12.49 3.13
C THR A 130 16.95 -13.82 3.89
N ASP A 131 17.17 -13.77 5.20
CA ASP A 131 17.04 -14.91 6.11
C ASP A 131 15.68 -14.85 6.83
N LYS A 132 15.42 -13.73 7.51
CA LYS A 132 14.19 -13.52 8.28
C LYS A 132 13.57 -12.16 8.01
N VAL A 133 12.23 -12.15 7.96
CA VAL A 133 11.42 -10.93 7.86
C VAL A 133 10.35 -10.96 8.95
N SER A 134 10.39 -9.97 9.83
CA SER A 134 9.36 -9.69 10.84
C SER A 134 8.64 -8.41 10.46
N VAL A 135 7.32 -8.38 10.64
CA VAL A 135 6.46 -7.26 10.24
C VAL A 135 5.58 -6.81 11.39
N ASP A 136 5.37 -5.50 11.48
CA ASP A 136 4.45 -4.85 12.39
C ASP A 136 3.49 -3.98 11.58
N THR A 137 2.29 -4.49 11.35
CA THR A 137 1.25 -3.77 10.59
C THR A 137 0.69 -2.57 11.36
N LYS A 138 0.79 -2.53 12.69
CA LYS A 138 0.29 -1.41 13.50
C LYS A 138 1.14 -0.16 13.33
N HIS A 139 2.46 -0.34 13.24
CA HIS A 139 3.41 0.76 13.05
C HIS A 139 3.88 0.91 11.59
N HIS A 140 3.39 0.04 10.69
CA HIS A 140 3.80 -0.01 9.28
C HIS A 140 5.32 -0.19 9.14
N GLU A 141 5.89 -1.08 9.95
CA GLU A 141 7.33 -1.34 9.98
C GLU A 141 7.64 -2.80 9.63
N ALA A 142 8.81 -3.03 9.05
CA ALA A 142 9.35 -4.36 8.84
C ALA A 142 10.82 -4.42 9.25
N LEU A 143 11.21 -5.48 9.95
CA LEU A 143 12.59 -5.81 10.25
C LEU A 143 13.02 -6.95 9.34
N VAL A 144 14.01 -6.67 8.49
CA VAL A 144 14.59 -7.63 7.56
C VAL A 144 16.03 -7.92 7.98
N SER A 145 16.35 -9.17 8.15
CA SER A 145 17.69 -9.65 8.50
C SER A 145 18.19 -10.68 7.50
N GLY A 146 19.48 -10.65 7.20
CA GLY A 146 20.06 -11.51 6.17
C GLY A 146 21.55 -11.28 5.96
N PHE A 147 22.12 -11.98 4.99
CA PHE A 147 23.53 -11.92 4.64
C PHE A 147 23.75 -11.00 3.43
N LEU A 148 24.63 -10.02 3.61
CA LEU A 148 25.02 -9.10 2.56
C LEU A 148 26.36 -9.53 1.97
N HIS A 149 26.33 -9.93 0.70
CA HIS A 149 27.50 -10.29 -0.09
C HIS A 149 27.82 -9.16 -1.05
N ARG A 150 29.06 -8.70 -1.05
CA ARG A 150 29.50 -7.60 -1.92
C ARG A 150 30.81 -7.93 -2.60
N THR A 151 30.94 -7.50 -3.84
CA THR A 151 32.19 -7.50 -4.57
C THR A 151 32.51 -6.07 -5.00
N SER A 152 33.79 -5.73 -5.04
CA SER A 152 34.30 -4.43 -5.50
C SER A 152 35.56 -4.67 -6.30
N HIS A 153 35.62 -4.18 -7.55
CA HIS A 153 36.72 -4.44 -8.48
C HIS A 153 37.08 -5.94 -8.61
N GLY A 154 36.07 -6.82 -8.57
CA GLY A 154 36.26 -8.27 -8.64
C GLY A 154 36.72 -8.94 -7.34
N LEU A 155 37.04 -8.18 -6.29
CA LEU A 155 37.37 -8.72 -4.98
C LEU A 155 36.10 -8.93 -4.16
N ALA A 156 35.87 -10.16 -3.70
CA ALA A 156 34.78 -10.47 -2.78
C ALA A 156 35.11 -9.98 -1.38
N LEU A 157 34.16 -9.27 -0.77
CA LEU A 157 34.21 -8.90 0.63
C LEU A 157 33.61 -10.04 1.48
N GLU A 158 34.08 -10.15 2.72
CA GLU A 158 33.51 -11.09 3.68
C GLU A 158 32.00 -10.85 3.86
N PRO A 159 31.18 -11.91 3.76
CA PRO A 159 29.74 -11.80 4.00
C PRO A 159 29.46 -11.23 5.39
N SER A 160 28.55 -10.27 5.47
CA SER A 160 28.16 -9.68 6.76
C SER A 160 26.67 -9.89 7.02
N TYR A 161 26.34 -10.39 8.21
CA TYR A 161 24.96 -10.45 8.66
C TYR A 161 24.50 -9.04 9.05
N ARG A 162 23.42 -8.58 8.43
CA ARG A 162 22.89 -7.21 8.59
C ARG A 162 21.40 -7.26 8.85
N GLN A 163 20.93 -6.29 9.61
CA GLN A 163 19.51 -6.09 9.90
C GLN A 163 19.10 -4.68 9.51
N TYR A 164 17.97 -4.57 8.83
CA TYR A 164 17.42 -3.33 8.32
C TYR A 164 16.00 -3.15 8.85
N LYS A 165 15.71 -1.95 9.37
CA LYS A 165 14.36 -1.50 9.66
C LYS A 165 13.83 -0.69 8.49
N LEU A 166 12.72 -1.15 7.94
CA LEU A 166 11.96 -0.51 6.89
C LEU A 166 10.72 0.11 7.53
N SER A 167 10.46 1.39 7.26
CA SER A 167 9.23 2.07 7.69
C SER A 167 8.46 2.51 6.46
N PHE A 168 7.14 2.34 6.50
CA PHE A 168 6.24 2.59 5.38
C PHE A 168 5.14 3.59 5.76
N ALA A 169 4.65 4.29 4.76
CA ALA A 169 3.42 5.07 4.87
C ALA A 169 2.34 4.35 4.07
N PHE A 170 1.15 4.24 4.67
CA PHE A 170 -0.01 3.67 4.01
C PHE A 170 -1.06 4.75 3.78
N LYS A 171 -1.42 5.00 2.52
CA LYS A 171 -2.41 6.01 2.14
C LYS A 171 -3.20 5.52 0.93
N ASN A 172 -4.53 5.52 1.04
CA ASN A 172 -5.46 5.17 -0.04
C ASN A 172 -5.14 3.81 -0.71
N GLY A 173 -4.81 2.78 0.07
CA GLY A 173 -4.46 1.47 -0.46
C GLY A 173 -3.04 1.35 -1.04
N GLU A 174 -2.22 2.40 -0.98
CA GLU A 174 -0.84 2.38 -1.43
C GLU A 174 0.12 2.37 -0.23
N LEU A 175 1.09 1.47 -0.27
CA LEU A 175 2.14 1.33 0.75
C LEU A 175 3.48 1.81 0.17
N SER A 176 3.94 2.98 0.59
CA SER A 176 5.18 3.59 0.10
C SER A 176 6.29 3.52 1.15
N PRO A 177 7.54 3.13 0.79
CA PRO A 177 8.65 3.15 1.71
C PRO A 177 9.05 4.60 2.06
N ILE A 178 9.26 4.86 3.35
CA ILE A 178 9.70 6.15 3.89
C ILE A 178 11.20 6.11 4.21
N SER A 179 11.64 5.06 4.89
CA SER A 179 13.02 4.96 5.36
C SER A 179 13.52 3.52 5.40
N ILE A 180 14.82 3.38 5.16
CA ILE A 180 15.58 2.14 5.26
C ILE A 180 16.76 2.43 6.17
N ILE A 181 16.76 1.88 7.39
CA ILE A 181 17.78 2.16 8.40
C ILE A 181 18.46 0.85 8.78
N GLU A 182 19.78 0.80 8.71
CA GLU A 182 20.54 -0.33 9.23
C GLU A 182 20.51 -0.30 10.77
N VAL A 183 20.01 -1.37 11.37
CA VAL A 183 20.03 -1.58 12.82
C VAL A 183 21.40 -2.14 13.16
N LYS A 184 22.28 -1.31 13.70
CA LYS A 184 23.53 -1.80 14.28
C LYS A 184 23.19 -2.58 15.53
N ASN A 185 23.34 -3.90 15.49
CA ASN A 185 23.47 -4.66 16.71
C ASN A 185 24.80 -4.25 17.36
N GLU A 186 24.73 -3.39 18.38
CA GLU A 186 25.79 -3.33 19.38
C GLU A 186 25.91 -4.74 19.94
N LYS A 187 26.98 -5.45 19.55
CA LYS A 187 27.29 -6.74 20.13
C LYS A 187 27.44 -6.53 21.64
N ALA A 188 26.61 -7.21 22.43
CA ALA A 188 26.90 -7.54 23.80
C ALA A 188 28.14 -8.45 23.88
#